data_AF-A0A151ZBK9-F1
#
_entry.id   AF-A0A151ZBK9-F1
#
_cell.length_a   1.000
_cell.length_b   1.000
_cell.length_c   1.000
_cell.angle_alpha   90.00
_cell.angle_beta   90.00
_cell.angle_gamma   90.00
#
_symmetry.space_group_name_H-M   'P 1'
#
loop_
_entity.id
_entity.type
_entity.pdbx_description
1 polymer ?
#
loop_
_entity_poly.entity_id
_entity_poly.type
_entity_poly.pdbx_seq_one_letter_code
_entity_poly.pdbx_strand_id
1 'polypeptide(L)'
;MFKLIIKSISTQTIKYRNASSLNRLYSTSNNSGSNGSHFNMEKMSKKKYTPIDTPKLLSISSFFRYPEGGVNEYANLSKGTAFLVQTPKSGFIGKPNNSIYCISCAHITHPFQFPNLYKEEQYSWLYVLGESNIKAQLEYRDDETGKLLHSIPLKPPYYLHPLLDLVVFKVDEDDFKKSNIPYQASIIELEPYDFPKEGNPGRLFGYQLVNEKENIMKPMQIDFQFHFAESSERFFLSTESVSPMGVCGGPVVNIENEVIGMVEGLVQIDPTLIDKTPNPKKREFLRKTNNNTVFIPSQVLNNFISSIDSNIGFSP
;
A
#
# COMPACT_ATOMS: atom_id res chain seq x y z
N MET A 1 6.00 -4.27 17.74
CA MET A 1 6.67 -3.07 17.17
C MET A 1 7.60 -3.56 16.07
N PHE A 2 7.27 -3.29 14.79
CA PHE A 2 7.98 -3.87 13.65
C PHE A 2 9.31 -3.15 13.38
N LYS A 3 10.37 -3.93 13.14
CA LYS A 3 11.76 -3.44 13.03
C LYS A 3 12.32 -3.75 11.65
N LEU A 4 12.24 -2.81 10.71
CA LEU A 4 12.87 -2.94 9.40
C LEU A 4 14.40 -2.81 9.55
N ILE A 5 15.16 -3.82 9.11
CA ILE A 5 16.63 -3.74 8.99
C ILE A 5 16.98 -3.74 7.51
N ILE A 6 17.47 -2.60 7.02
CA ILE A 6 17.90 -2.41 5.64
C ILE A 6 19.22 -3.17 5.42
N LYS A 7 19.22 -4.15 4.49
CA LYS A 7 20.45 -4.68 3.89
C LYS A 7 20.77 -3.84 2.65
N SER A 8 22.01 -3.36 2.58
CA SER A 8 22.58 -2.59 1.47
C SER A 8 22.35 -3.29 0.12
N ILE A 9 21.83 -2.55 -0.87
CA ILE A 9 21.72 -2.96 -2.28
C ILE A 9 22.46 -1.94 -3.14
N SER A 10 23.17 -2.46 -4.14
CA SER A 10 23.97 -1.73 -5.12
C SER A 10 23.14 -0.73 -5.94
N THR A 11 23.64 0.51 -6.06
CA THR A 11 23.04 1.59 -6.85
C THR A 11 23.42 1.49 -8.33
N GLN A 12 22.42 1.54 -9.22
CA GLN A 12 22.59 1.93 -10.62
C GLN A 12 21.96 3.31 -10.84
N THR A 13 22.65 4.18 -11.58
CA THR A 13 22.22 5.55 -11.86
C THR A 13 21.49 5.60 -13.21
N ILE A 14 20.25 6.10 -13.23
CA ILE A 14 19.52 6.36 -14.48
C ILE A 14 19.18 7.84 -14.57
N LYS A 15 19.35 8.44 -15.77
CA LYS A 15 18.99 9.83 -16.08
C LYS A 15 17.61 9.88 -16.72
N TYR A 16 16.75 10.81 -16.28
CA TYR A 16 15.41 10.99 -16.86
C TYR A 16 15.07 12.46 -17.18
N ARG A 17 14.14 12.62 -18.14
CA ARG A 17 13.65 13.87 -18.73
C ARG A 17 12.32 14.27 -18.11
N ASN A 18 12.15 15.57 -17.86
CA ASN A 18 10.94 16.18 -17.32
C ASN A 18 9.81 16.22 -18.35
N ALA A 19 8.60 15.81 -17.94
CA ALA A 19 7.35 16.20 -18.56
C ALA A 19 6.30 16.37 -17.47
N SER A 20 6.06 17.62 -17.05
CA SER A 20 5.04 17.96 -16.07
C SER A 20 3.65 17.94 -16.70
N SER A 21 2.81 16.98 -16.34
CA SER A 21 1.36 17.07 -16.56
C SER A 21 0.66 17.23 -15.21
N LEU A 22 0.03 18.40 -15.00
CA LEU A 22 -0.83 18.71 -13.86
C LEU A 22 -2.01 17.72 -13.80
N ASN A 23 -2.20 16.92 -12.73
CA ASN A 23 -3.49 16.26 -12.44
C ASN A 23 -3.62 15.85 -10.95
N ARG A 24 -4.85 15.89 -10.41
CA ARG A 24 -5.19 15.69 -8.99
C ARG A 24 -5.83 14.31 -8.73
N LEU A 25 -5.93 13.89 -7.47
CA LEU A 25 -6.67 12.70 -6.99
C LEU A 25 -8.11 12.74 -7.47
N TYR A 26 -8.58 11.66 -8.09
CA TYR A 26 -9.92 11.58 -8.64
C TYR A 26 -10.64 10.29 -8.23
N SER A 27 -11.95 10.39 -7.94
CA SER A 27 -12.85 9.22 -7.77
C SER A 27 -13.76 9.10 -8.98
N THR A 28 -13.93 7.89 -9.51
CA THR A 28 -14.93 7.63 -10.54
C THR A 28 -16.27 7.28 -9.90
N SER A 29 -17.21 8.23 -9.85
CA SER A 29 -18.62 7.91 -9.61
C SER A 29 -19.33 7.66 -10.95
N ASN A 30 -19.88 6.46 -11.12
CA ASN A 30 -20.74 6.16 -12.26
C ASN A 30 -22.17 6.55 -11.88
N ASN A 31 -22.64 7.69 -12.42
CA ASN A 31 -24.02 8.12 -12.24
C ASN A 31 -24.91 7.33 -13.21
N SER A 32 -25.57 6.28 -12.73
CA SER A 32 -26.52 5.48 -13.51
C SER A 32 -27.88 6.20 -13.58
N GLY A 33 -28.04 7.08 -14.58
CA GLY A 33 -29.32 7.67 -14.96
C GLY A 33 -29.90 6.97 -16.19
N SER A 34 -31.10 6.42 -16.04
CA SER A 34 -31.84 5.64 -17.03
C SER A 34 -32.46 6.47 -18.17
N ASN A 35 -32.26 5.97 -19.39
CA ASN A 35 -33.09 5.98 -20.60
C ASN A 35 -33.76 7.27 -21.10
N GLY A 36 -33.22 7.77 -22.22
CA GLY A 36 -33.93 8.53 -23.25
C GLY A 36 -33.21 8.37 -24.59
N SER A 37 -33.77 7.56 -25.48
CA SER A 37 -33.21 7.21 -26.79
C SER A 37 -33.25 8.40 -27.75
N HIS A 38 -32.09 8.99 -28.05
CA HIS A 38 -31.84 9.75 -29.27
C HIS A 38 -30.36 9.60 -29.64
N PHE A 39 -30.10 9.01 -30.82
CA PHE A 39 -28.77 8.93 -31.43
C PHE A 39 -28.26 10.35 -31.72
N ASN A 40 -27.46 10.89 -30.82
CA ASN A 40 -26.61 12.05 -31.04
C ASN A 40 -25.16 11.58 -30.97
N MET A 41 -24.30 12.05 -31.86
CA MET A 41 -22.84 11.93 -31.74
C MET A 41 -22.44 12.34 -30.32
N GLU A 42 -22.14 11.35 -29.48
CA GLU A 42 -21.70 11.58 -28.11
C GLU A 42 -20.38 12.33 -28.17
N LYS A 43 -20.45 13.64 -27.89
CA LYS A 43 -19.37 14.35 -27.21
C LYS A 43 -18.92 13.43 -26.09
N MET A 44 -17.73 12.85 -26.20
CA MET A 44 -17.08 12.12 -25.11
C MET A 44 -17.28 12.96 -23.84
N SER A 45 -18.15 12.48 -22.95
CA SER A 45 -18.46 13.19 -21.73
C SER A 45 -17.14 13.25 -20.98
N LYS A 46 -16.58 14.46 -20.84
CA LYS A 46 -15.46 14.69 -19.95
C LYS A 46 -15.95 14.22 -18.59
N LYS A 47 -15.50 13.04 -18.13
CA LYS A 47 -15.77 12.56 -16.78
C LYS A 47 -15.43 13.73 -15.86
N LYS A 48 -16.43 14.24 -15.14
CA LYS A 48 -16.22 15.29 -14.14
C LYS A 48 -15.50 14.61 -13.00
N TYR A 49 -14.19 14.72 -13.00
CA TYR A 49 -13.38 14.20 -11.93
C TYR A 49 -13.41 15.17 -10.74
N THR A 50 -13.88 14.70 -9.58
CA THR A 50 -13.92 15.48 -8.34
C THR A 50 -12.62 15.26 -7.58
N PRO A 51 -11.93 16.33 -7.11
CA PRO A 51 -10.80 16.19 -6.21
C PRO A 51 -11.20 15.37 -4.97
N ILE A 52 -10.40 14.38 -4.58
CA ILE A 52 -10.60 13.68 -3.31
C ILE A 52 -9.68 14.30 -2.25
N ASP A 53 -10.24 14.94 -1.23
CA ASP A 53 -9.45 15.49 -0.11
C ASP A 53 -8.91 14.40 0.83
N THR A 54 -9.63 13.28 0.94
CA THR A 54 -9.27 12.09 1.75
C THR A 54 -9.69 10.82 1.01
N PRO A 55 -8.74 9.98 0.54
CA PRO A 55 -9.08 8.75 -0.16
C PRO A 55 -9.85 7.80 0.77
N LYS A 56 -10.88 7.16 0.22
CA LYS A 56 -11.66 6.15 0.90
C LYS A 56 -10.97 4.79 0.79
N LEU A 57 -10.25 4.40 1.84
CA LEU A 57 -9.35 3.24 1.88
C LEU A 57 -10.04 1.98 2.42
N LEU A 58 -9.32 0.86 2.39
CA LEU A 58 -9.71 -0.41 3.00
C LEU A 58 -8.69 -0.81 4.06
N SER A 59 -9.10 -1.58 5.07
CA SER A 59 -8.13 -2.36 5.84
C SER A 59 -7.94 -3.72 5.20
N ILE A 60 -6.77 -4.33 5.43
CA ILE A 60 -6.49 -5.70 5.04
C ILE A 60 -6.12 -6.49 6.29
N SER A 61 -6.66 -7.69 6.40
CA SER A 61 -6.35 -8.61 7.48
C SER A 61 -5.90 -9.95 6.91
N SER A 62 -4.91 -10.55 7.53
CA SER A 62 -4.53 -11.94 7.32
C SER A 62 -4.81 -12.79 8.55
N PHE A 63 -5.05 -14.06 8.30
CA PHE A 63 -5.34 -15.08 9.29
C PHE A 63 -4.52 -16.31 8.98
N PHE A 64 -4.10 -17.04 10.02
CA PHE A 64 -3.39 -18.29 9.86
C PHE A 64 -4.14 -19.45 10.49
N ARG A 65 -3.93 -20.65 9.94
CA ARG A 65 -4.38 -21.92 10.50
C ARG A 65 -3.25 -22.92 10.40
N TYR A 66 -2.89 -23.55 11.52
CA TYR A 66 -1.81 -24.53 11.59
C TYR A 66 -2.22 -25.70 12.49
N PRO A 67 -3.01 -26.65 11.97
CA PRO A 67 -3.56 -27.77 12.74
C PRO A 67 -2.47 -28.63 13.40
N GLU A 68 -1.33 -28.82 12.73
CA GLU A 68 -0.18 -29.59 13.23
C GLU A 68 0.42 -28.96 14.49
N GLY A 69 0.32 -27.64 14.64
CA GLY A 69 0.71 -26.90 15.85
C GLY A 69 -0.45 -26.59 16.80
N GLY A 70 -1.61 -27.23 16.62
CA GLY A 70 -2.77 -27.07 17.50
C GLY A 70 -3.70 -25.90 17.18
N VAL A 71 -3.45 -25.15 16.11
CA VAL A 71 -4.29 -24.01 15.69
C VAL A 71 -5.29 -24.48 14.64
N ASN A 72 -6.40 -25.06 15.12
CA ASN A 72 -7.41 -25.71 14.28
C ASN A 72 -8.34 -24.73 13.56
N GLU A 73 -8.49 -23.52 14.08
CA GLU A 73 -9.31 -22.44 13.50
C GLU A 73 -8.43 -21.29 13.02
N TYR A 74 -8.97 -20.44 12.14
CA TYR A 74 -8.24 -19.28 11.65
C TYR A 74 -8.11 -18.23 12.76
N ALA A 75 -6.87 -17.96 13.17
CA ALA A 75 -6.53 -16.92 14.12
C ALA A 75 -6.00 -15.68 13.40
N ASN A 76 -6.22 -14.49 13.97
CA ASN A 76 -5.72 -13.25 13.38
C ASN A 76 -4.18 -13.26 13.38
N LEU A 77 -3.59 -12.81 12.27
CA LEU A 77 -2.16 -12.83 12.07
C LEU A 77 -1.58 -11.42 11.95
N SER A 78 -2.08 -10.64 11.00
CA SER A 78 -1.57 -9.30 10.73
C SER A 78 -2.66 -8.44 10.12
N LYS A 79 -2.53 -7.13 10.31
CA LYS A 79 -3.45 -6.13 9.78
C LYS A 79 -2.68 -4.95 9.24
N GLY A 80 -3.23 -4.35 8.20
CA GLY A 80 -2.70 -3.12 7.62
C GLY A 80 -3.74 -2.39 6.80
N THR A 81 -3.24 -1.53 5.92
CA THR A 81 -4.04 -0.72 5.01
C THR A 81 -3.91 -1.27 3.61
N ALA A 82 -4.97 -1.13 2.84
CA ALA A 82 -5.00 -1.43 1.42
C ALA A 82 -5.71 -0.29 0.66
N PHE A 83 -5.32 -0.08 -0.59
CA PHE A 83 -6.00 0.88 -1.46
C PHE A 83 -6.13 0.33 -2.88
N LEU A 84 -7.18 0.79 -3.56
CA LEU A 84 -7.49 0.37 -4.92
C LEU A 84 -6.82 1.32 -5.90
N VAL A 85 -6.23 0.74 -6.93
CA VAL A 85 -5.62 1.48 -8.02
C VAL A 85 -6.08 0.98 -9.38
N GLN A 86 -5.97 1.87 -10.35
CA GLN A 86 -6.01 1.55 -11.75
C GLN A 86 -4.76 2.15 -12.42
N THR A 87 -4.08 1.37 -13.27
CA THR A 87 -2.99 1.92 -14.08
C THR A 87 -3.57 2.85 -15.15
N PRO A 88 -2.88 3.95 -15.49
CA PRO A 88 -3.30 4.82 -16.56
C PRO A 88 -3.56 4.03 -17.85
N LYS A 89 -4.60 4.42 -18.60
CA LYS A 89 -4.90 3.79 -19.89
C LYS A 89 -3.73 4.03 -20.83
N SER A 90 -2.90 3.00 -21.03
CA SER A 90 -1.73 3.11 -21.91
C SER A 90 -2.15 3.59 -23.29
N GLY A 91 -1.67 4.77 -23.66
CA GLY A 91 -2.07 5.46 -24.87
C GLY A 91 -1.55 4.77 -26.14
N PHE A 92 -2.42 4.77 -27.15
CA PHE A 92 -2.18 4.64 -28.59
C PHE A 92 -2.25 3.28 -29.30
N ILE A 93 -1.98 2.10 -28.71
CA ILE A 93 -2.04 0.83 -29.51
C ILE A 93 -2.64 -0.39 -28.75
N GLY A 94 -2.85 -0.32 -27.44
CA GLY A 94 -3.37 -1.43 -26.63
C GLY A 94 -4.86 -1.34 -26.31
N LYS A 95 -5.53 -2.49 -26.10
CA LYS A 95 -6.86 -2.52 -25.46
C LYS A 95 -6.75 -1.83 -24.08
N PRO A 96 -7.69 -0.94 -23.71
CA PRO A 96 -7.66 -0.30 -22.40
C PRO A 96 -7.73 -1.36 -21.30
N ASN A 97 -6.73 -1.39 -20.41
CA ASN A 97 -6.80 -2.21 -19.22
C ASN A 97 -7.74 -1.54 -18.21
N ASN A 98 -8.89 -2.17 -17.98
CA ASN A 98 -9.85 -1.74 -16.96
C ASN A 98 -9.73 -2.57 -15.68
N SER A 99 -8.64 -3.33 -15.51
CA SER A 99 -8.41 -4.10 -14.29
C SER A 99 -8.19 -3.15 -13.11
N ILE A 100 -8.78 -3.50 -11.97
CA ILE A 100 -8.55 -2.83 -10.71
C ILE A 100 -7.61 -3.71 -9.89
N TYR A 101 -6.66 -3.06 -9.26
CA TYR A 101 -5.68 -3.70 -8.40
C TYR A 101 -5.83 -3.19 -6.98
N CYS A 102 -5.72 -4.09 -6.02
CA CYS A 102 -5.55 -3.73 -4.63
C CYS A 102 -4.06 -3.83 -4.29
N ILE A 103 -3.52 -2.80 -3.65
CA ILE A 103 -2.12 -2.72 -3.21
C ILE A 103 -2.05 -2.79 -1.68
N SER A 104 -1.07 -3.51 -1.16
CA SER A 104 -0.68 -3.47 0.26
C SER A 104 0.76 -3.95 0.48
N CYS A 105 1.22 -4.03 1.73
CA CYS A 105 2.50 -4.63 2.09
C CYS A 105 2.43 -6.16 2.07
N ALA A 106 3.47 -6.80 1.53
CA ALA A 106 3.57 -8.25 1.46
C ALA A 106 3.67 -8.89 2.85
N HIS A 107 4.33 -8.27 3.83
CA HIS A 107 4.43 -8.83 5.18
C HIS A 107 3.09 -9.04 5.87
N ILE A 108 2.05 -8.31 5.46
CA ILE A 108 0.70 -8.50 6.01
C ILE A 108 0.16 -9.87 5.59
N THR A 109 0.38 -10.29 4.34
CA THR A 109 -0.19 -11.53 3.80
C THR A 109 0.79 -12.70 3.78
N HIS A 110 2.09 -12.44 3.78
CA HIS A 110 3.15 -13.44 3.71
C HIS A 110 4.21 -13.20 4.80
N PRO A 111 3.83 -13.09 6.09
CA PRO A 111 4.77 -12.71 7.15
C PRO A 111 5.96 -13.66 7.30
N PHE A 112 5.81 -14.92 6.90
CA PHE A 112 6.86 -15.94 6.86
C PHE A 112 8.02 -15.59 5.91
N GLN A 113 7.79 -14.73 4.91
CA GLN A 113 8.85 -14.20 4.03
C GLN A 113 9.59 -13.00 4.66
N PHE A 114 9.10 -12.48 5.79
CA PHE A 114 9.65 -11.31 6.47
C PHE A 114 10.12 -11.65 7.90
N PRO A 115 11.03 -12.64 8.08
CA PRO A 115 11.51 -13.07 9.39
C PRO A 115 12.07 -11.93 10.24
N ASN A 116 12.65 -10.92 9.58
CA ASN A 116 13.22 -9.76 10.25
C ASN A 116 12.19 -8.88 10.95
N LEU A 117 10.91 -8.99 10.61
CA LEU A 117 9.84 -8.26 11.28
C LEU A 117 9.31 -9.02 12.51
N TYR A 118 9.60 -10.32 12.62
CA TYR A 118 9.08 -11.23 13.65
C TYR A 118 10.23 -11.98 14.36
N LYS A 119 11.12 -11.22 15.01
CA LYS A 119 12.39 -11.75 15.55
C LYS A 119 12.30 -12.42 16.91
N GLU A 120 11.22 -12.19 17.64
CA GLU A 120 11.05 -12.75 18.98
C GLU A 120 10.79 -14.26 18.87
N GLU A 121 11.39 -15.06 19.76
CA GLU A 121 11.30 -16.54 19.70
C GLU A 121 9.84 -17.03 19.69
N GLN A 122 8.94 -16.26 20.32
CA GLN A 122 7.50 -16.50 20.31
C GLN A 122 6.86 -16.48 18.91
N TYR A 123 7.56 -16.01 17.87
CA TYR A 123 7.11 -16.00 16.48
C TYR A 123 7.81 -17.05 15.61
N SER A 124 8.63 -17.94 16.19
CA SER A 124 9.32 -19.01 15.45
C SER A 124 8.38 -19.93 14.67
N TRP A 125 7.14 -20.09 15.13
CA TRP A 125 6.09 -20.84 14.44
C TRP A 125 5.68 -20.23 13.08
N LEU A 126 5.99 -18.95 12.81
CA LEU A 126 5.73 -18.37 11.48
C LEU A 126 6.55 -19.08 10.39
N TYR A 127 7.73 -19.59 10.73
CA TYR A 127 8.64 -20.21 9.75
C TYR A 127 8.17 -21.57 9.24
N VAL A 128 7.18 -22.18 9.90
CA VAL A 128 6.58 -23.43 9.44
C VAL A 128 5.31 -23.20 8.62
N LEU A 129 4.86 -21.96 8.48
CA LEU A 129 3.69 -21.64 7.66
C LEU A 129 4.07 -21.48 6.20
N GLY A 130 3.18 -21.93 5.32
CA GLY A 130 3.17 -21.58 3.90
C GLY A 130 1.89 -20.86 3.52
N GLU A 131 1.75 -20.54 2.23
CA GLU A 131 0.56 -19.87 1.70
C GLU A 131 -0.74 -20.63 1.98
N SER A 132 -0.69 -21.97 2.00
CA SER A 132 -1.85 -22.82 2.34
C SER A 132 -2.38 -22.62 3.76
N ASN A 133 -1.55 -22.10 4.66
CA ASN A 133 -1.94 -21.81 6.03
C ASN A 133 -2.59 -20.43 6.17
N ILE A 134 -2.48 -19.57 5.15
CA ILE A 134 -2.91 -18.18 5.23
C ILE A 134 -4.22 -17.94 4.48
N LYS A 135 -5.05 -17.07 5.04
CA LYS A 135 -6.15 -16.41 4.34
C LYS A 135 -6.00 -14.91 4.51
N ALA A 136 -6.29 -14.16 3.45
CA ALA A 136 -6.36 -12.71 3.49
C ALA A 136 -7.76 -12.22 3.09
N GLN A 137 -8.15 -11.05 3.61
CA GLN A 137 -9.40 -10.39 3.24
C GLN A 137 -9.22 -8.87 3.30
N LEU A 138 -9.92 -8.17 2.41
CA LEU A 138 -10.16 -6.74 2.51
C LEU A 138 -11.34 -6.48 3.44
N GLU A 139 -11.35 -5.33 4.08
CA GLU A 139 -12.29 -5.02 5.14
C GLU A 139 -12.75 -3.57 5.03
N TYR A 140 -14.07 -3.40 5.01
CA TYR A 140 -14.70 -2.10 5.19
C TYR A 140 -14.85 -1.82 6.67
N ARG A 141 -14.37 -0.66 7.08
CA ARG A 141 -14.46 -0.17 8.44
C ARG A 141 -15.38 1.03 8.51
N ASP A 142 -16.13 1.11 9.58
CA ASP A 142 -16.88 2.32 9.92
C ASP A 142 -15.90 3.46 10.26
N ASP A 143 -16.01 4.60 9.58
CA ASP A 143 -15.03 5.69 9.69
C ASP A 143 -15.01 6.31 11.11
N GLU A 144 -16.13 6.32 11.82
CA GLU A 144 -16.25 6.95 13.15
C GLU A 144 -15.79 6.00 14.28
N THR A 145 -16.30 4.77 14.25
CA THR A 145 -16.10 3.77 15.30
C THR A 145 -14.90 2.86 15.04
N GLY A 146 -14.52 2.65 13.78
CA GLY A 146 -13.47 1.72 13.35
C GLY A 146 -13.89 0.25 13.34
N LYS A 147 -15.18 -0.04 13.56
CA LYS A 147 -15.72 -1.40 13.58
C LYS A 147 -15.73 -2.01 12.17
N LEU A 148 -15.54 -3.33 12.09
CA LEU A 148 -15.71 -4.07 10.84
C LEU A 148 -17.17 -4.05 10.40
N LEU A 149 -17.43 -3.56 9.20
CA LEU A 149 -18.76 -3.56 8.58
C LEU A 149 -18.92 -4.74 7.61
N HIS A 150 -17.88 -5.05 6.85
CA HIS A 150 -17.90 -6.09 5.83
C HIS A 150 -16.49 -6.55 5.48
N SER A 151 -16.36 -7.76 4.95
CA SER A 151 -15.11 -8.28 4.42
C SER A 151 -15.27 -8.92 3.04
N ILE A 152 -14.24 -8.74 2.21
CA ILE A 152 -14.11 -9.36 0.88
C ILE A 152 -12.93 -10.33 0.93
N PRO A 153 -13.15 -11.65 0.83
CA PRO A 153 -12.06 -12.62 0.80
C PRO A 153 -11.14 -12.39 -0.41
N LEU A 154 -9.82 -12.32 -0.18
CA LEU A 154 -8.84 -12.22 -1.24
C LEU A 154 -8.43 -13.61 -1.72
N LYS A 155 -8.69 -13.88 -3.00
CA LYS A 155 -8.33 -15.15 -3.64
C LYS A 155 -6.98 -15.04 -4.33
N PRO A 156 -6.18 -16.13 -4.37
CA PRO A 156 -5.00 -16.21 -5.21
C PRO A 156 -5.33 -15.98 -6.70
N PRO A 157 -4.34 -15.60 -7.53
CA PRO A 157 -2.93 -15.44 -7.17
C PRO A 157 -2.63 -14.15 -6.40
N TYR A 158 -1.66 -14.22 -5.49
CA TYR A 158 -1.06 -13.07 -4.83
C TYR A 158 0.21 -12.69 -5.58
N TYR A 159 0.29 -11.47 -6.12
CA TYR A 159 1.46 -11.03 -6.86
C TYR A 159 2.43 -10.33 -5.91
N LEU A 160 3.51 -11.02 -5.55
CA LEU A 160 4.53 -10.52 -4.63
C LEU A 160 5.68 -9.90 -5.40
N HIS A 161 6.10 -8.71 -4.99
CA HIS A 161 7.30 -8.11 -5.53
C HIS A 161 8.53 -8.89 -5.00
N PRO A 162 9.50 -9.25 -5.86
CA PRO A 162 10.59 -10.16 -5.45
C PRO A 162 11.57 -9.55 -4.42
N LEU A 163 11.66 -8.22 -4.34
CA LEU A 163 12.66 -7.52 -3.54
C LEU A 163 12.09 -6.51 -2.53
N LEU A 164 10.81 -6.17 -2.67
CA LEU A 164 10.18 -5.11 -1.91
C LEU A 164 8.99 -5.67 -1.16
N ASP A 165 8.65 -5.04 -0.05
CA ASP A 165 7.50 -5.41 0.76
C ASP A 165 6.20 -4.91 0.12
N LEU A 166 5.86 -5.51 -1.03
CA LEU A 166 4.75 -5.12 -1.89
C LEU A 166 4.00 -6.37 -2.36
N VAL A 167 2.69 -6.35 -2.16
CA VAL A 167 1.75 -7.33 -2.71
C VAL A 167 0.66 -6.62 -3.49
N VAL A 168 0.30 -7.21 -4.63
CA VAL A 168 -0.78 -6.76 -5.49
C VAL A 168 -1.81 -7.90 -5.64
N PHE A 169 -3.08 -7.54 -5.56
CA PHE A 169 -4.21 -8.43 -5.82
C PHE A 169 -5.00 -7.88 -6.99
N LYS A 170 -5.33 -8.72 -7.97
CA LYS A 170 -6.32 -8.36 -8.98
C LYS A 170 -7.70 -8.51 -8.35
N VAL A 171 -8.53 -7.48 -8.41
CA VAL A 171 -9.86 -7.46 -7.80
C VAL A 171 -10.94 -7.18 -8.84
N ASP A 172 -12.13 -7.72 -8.61
CA ASP A 172 -13.31 -7.44 -9.43
C ASP A 172 -14.03 -6.21 -8.85
N GLU A 173 -14.36 -5.23 -9.70
CA GLU A 173 -15.13 -4.06 -9.29
C GLU A 173 -16.47 -4.47 -8.66
N ASP A 174 -17.06 -5.56 -9.14
CA ASP A 174 -18.34 -6.04 -8.65
C ASP A 174 -18.27 -6.51 -7.21
N ASP A 175 -17.11 -6.95 -6.70
CA ASP A 175 -16.95 -7.32 -5.29
C ASP A 175 -17.13 -6.12 -4.35
N PHE A 176 -16.91 -4.91 -4.83
CA PHE A 176 -17.13 -3.65 -4.10
C PHE A 176 -18.54 -3.06 -4.33
N LYS A 177 -19.31 -3.60 -5.29
CA LYS A 177 -20.70 -3.20 -5.58
C LYS A 177 -21.74 -4.16 -4.99
N LYS A 178 -21.37 -5.41 -4.70
CA LYS A 178 -22.26 -6.52 -4.31
C LYS A 178 -22.89 -6.41 -2.92
N SER A 179 -22.96 -5.23 -2.31
CA SER A 179 -23.34 -5.14 -0.91
C SER A 179 -24.12 -3.85 -0.60
N ASN A 180 -25.05 -3.93 0.36
CA ASN A 180 -25.74 -2.79 0.96
C ASN A 180 -24.80 -1.94 1.85
N ILE A 181 -23.51 -1.87 1.51
CA ILE A 181 -22.51 -1.11 2.25
C ILE A 181 -22.63 0.34 1.77
N PRO A 182 -22.73 1.31 2.69
CA PRO A 182 -22.88 2.73 2.33
C PRO A 182 -21.58 3.36 1.78
N TYR A 183 -20.64 2.56 1.29
CA TYR A 183 -19.27 3.00 1.06
C TYR A 183 -18.68 2.46 -0.24
N GLN A 184 -18.16 3.38 -1.05
CA GLN A 184 -17.42 3.07 -2.26
C GLN A 184 -15.95 3.43 -2.04
N ALA A 185 -15.08 2.43 -2.10
CA ALA A 185 -13.63 2.65 -2.02
C ALA A 185 -13.16 3.54 -3.19
N SER A 186 -12.18 4.40 -2.94
CA SER A 186 -11.57 5.21 -3.98
C SER A 186 -10.68 4.36 -4.86
N ILE A 187 -10.93 4.36 -6.17
CA ILE A 187 -10.02 3.82 -7.18
C ILE A 187 -9.08 4.95 -7.58
N ILE A 188 -7.80 4.77 -7.30
CA ILE A 188 -6.77 5.79 -7.49
C ILE A 188 -6.03 5.53 -8.79
N GLU A 189 -5.82 6.56 -9.60
CA GLU A 189 -4.91 6.49 -10.74
C GLU A 189 -3.47 6.72 -10.26
N LEU A 190 -2.58 5.77 -10.55
CA LEU A 190 -1.16 5.92 -10.24
C LEU A 190 -0.48 6.69 -11.36
N GLU A 191 -0.23 7.97 -11.13
CA GLU A 191 0.46 8.82 -12.10
C GLU A 191 1.99 8.71 -11.96
N PRO A 192 2.74 8.91 -13.06
CA PRO A 192 4.17 9.17 -12.99
C PRO A 192 4.40 10.44 -12.17
N TYR A 193 5.17 10.34 -11.09
CA TYR A 193 5.47 11.47 -10.22
C TYR A 193 6.97 11.81 -10.25
N ASP A 194 7.26 13.09 -10.47
CA ASP A 194 8.63 13.61 -10.35
C ASP A 194 9.07 13.53 -8.88
N PHE A 195 10.25 12.95 -8.62
CA PHE A 195 10.70 12.68 -7.26
C PHE A 195 10.60 13.91 -6.34
N PRO A 196 10.07 13.74 -5.10
CA PRO A 196 9.91 14.86 -4.18
C PRO A 196 11.28 15.43 -3.78
N LYS A 197 11.33 16.74 -3.54
CA LYS A 197 12.52 17.42 -3.01
C LYS A 197 12.49 17.40 -1.48
N GLU A 198 13.66 17.35 -0.85
CA GLU A 198 13.80 17.41 0.61
C GLU A 198 13.03 18.61 1.18
N GLY A 199 12.23 18.36 2.22
CA GLY A 199 11.31 19.31 2.83
C GLY A 199 9.91 19.37 2.20
N ASN A 200 9.67 18.74 1.04
CA ASN A 200 8.35 18.76 0.41
C ASN A 200 7.31 18.11 1.33
N PRO A 201 6.20 18.81 1.65
CA PRO A 201 5.19 18.27 2.53
C PRO A 201 4.25 17.28 1.81
N GLY A 202 3.55 16.48 2.61
CA GLY A 202 2.49 15.61 2.13
C GLY A 202 1.78 14.92 3.29
N ARG A 203 0.96 13.92 2.96
CA ARG A 203 0.12 13.18 3.90
C ARG A 203 0.20 11.68 3.66
N LEU A 204 0.30 10.91 4.74
CA LEU A 204 0.10 9.47 4.76
C LEU A 204 -1.36 9.20 5.12
N PHE A 205 -1.99 8.26 4.43
CA PHE A 205 -3.32 7.80 4.78
C PHE A 205 -3.31 6.31 5.09
N GLY A 206 -4.11 5.89 6.06
CA GLY A 206 -4.30 4.49 6.35
C GLY A 206 -5.21 4.23 7.53
N TYR A 207 -5.08 3.07 8.13
CA TYR A 207 -5.80 2.66 9.32
C TYR A 207 -4.85 2.45 10.50
N GLN A 208 -5.27 2.86 11.70
CA GLN A 208 -4.60 2.54 12.94
C GLN A 208 -5.34 1.42 13.66
N LEU A 209 -4.63 0.39 14.10
CA LEU A 209 -5.17 -0.57 15.06
C LEU A 209 -5.30 0.08 16.44
N VAL A 210 -6.53 0.32 16.90
CA VAL A 210 -6.82 1.00 18.17
C VAL A 210 -7.12 -0.02 19.29
N ASN A 211 -7.83 -1.10 18.95
CA ASN A 211 -8.13 -2.18 19.89
C ASN A 211 -8.08 -3.53 19.16
N GLU A 212 -7.09 -4.34 19.50
CA GLU A 212 -6.91 -5.66 18.88
C GLU A 212 -8.03 -6.64 19.28
N LYS A 213 -8.38 -6.67 20.56
CA LYS A 213 -9.40 -7.58 21.12
C LYS A 213 -10.78 -7.33 20.51
N GLU A 214 -11.14 -6.07 20.33
CA GLU A 214 -12.42 -5.67 19.72
C GLU A 214 -12.34 -5.52 18.20
N ASN A 215 -11.17 -5.80 17.60
CA ASN A 215 -10.92 -5.64 16.18
C ASN A 215 -11.30 -4.23 15.67
N ILE A 216 -10.90 -3.18 16.38
CA ILE A 216 -11.18 -1.79 16.00
C ILE A 216 -9.96 -1.21 15.26
N MET A 217 -10.18 -0.81 14.01
CA MET A 217 -9.21 -0.07 13.20
C MET A 217 -9.82 1.24 12.72
N LYS A 218 -9.18 2.38 13.03
CA LYS A 218 -9.70 3.71 12.67
C LYS A 218 -8.93 4.33 11.50
N PRO A 219 -9.61 4.99 10.56
CA PRO A 219 -8.92 5.74 9.52
C PRO A 219 -8.07 6.83 10.16
N MET A 220 -6.93 7.13 9.56
CA MET A 220 -6.01 8.14 10.05
C MET A 220 -5.27 8.85 8.91
N GLN A 221 -4.79 10.03 9.24
CA GLN A 221 -3.93 10.85 8.40
C GLN A 221 -2.69 11.28 9.21
N ILE A 222 -1.52 11.26 8.59
CA ILE A 222 -0.26 11.73 9.20
C ILE A 222 0.41 12.69 8.24
N ASP A 223 0.65 13.92 8.68
CA ASP A 223 1.42 14.88 7.90
C ASP A 223 2.90 14.50 7.91
N PHE A 224 3.58 14.68 6.78
CA PHE A 224 4.99 14.38 6.64
C PHE A 224 5.75 15.49 5.91
N GLN A 225 7.08 15.48 6.06
CA GLN A 225 8.02 16.13 5.17
C GLN A 225 8.92 15.09 4.53
N PHE A 226 9.11 15.16 3.21
CA PHE A 226 10.04 14.29 2.52
C PHE A 226 11.46 14.58 3.04
N HIS A 227 12.16 13.56 3.52
CA HIS A 227 13.46 13.71 4.15
C HIS A 227 14.58 13.41 3.15
N PHE A 228 14.65 12.19 2.61
CA PHE A 228 15.66 11.87 1.60
C PHE A 228 15.31 10.60 0.81
N ALA A 229 15.94 10.44 -0.35
CA ALA A 229 15.93 9.21 -1.12
C ALA A 229 17.24 8.44 -0.86
N GLU A 230 17.15 7.17 -0.50
CA GLU A 230 18.33 6.28 -0.45
C GLU A 230 18.63 5.72 -1.84
N SER A 231 17.58 5.40 -2.61
CA SER A 231 17.66 4.86 -3.97
C SER A 231 16.45 5.32 -4.78
N SER A 232 16.35 4.89 -6.04
CA SER A 232 15.16 5.10 -6.87
C SER A 232 13.93 4.30 -6.42
N GLU A 233 14.08 3.43 -5.41
CA GLU A 233 13.03 2.52 -4.93
C GLU A 233 12.68 2.72 -3.46
N ARG A 234 13.50 3.46 -2.69
CA ARG A 234 13.29 3.68 -1.24
C ARG A 234 13.45 5.14 -0.85
N PHE A 235 12.37 5.65 -0.27
CA PHE A 235 12.22 7.05 0.10
C PHE A 235 11.84 7.15 1.57
N PHE A 236 12.41 8.14 2.26
CA PHE A 236 12.25 8.35 3.69
C PHE A 236 11.49 9.63 3.97
N LEU A 237 10.52 9.54 4.86
CA LEU A 237 9.63 10.61 5.28
C LEU A 237 9.81 10.87 6.77
N SER A 238 9.96 12.14 7.12
CA SER A 238 9.94 12.61 8.50
C SER A 238 8.50 12.95 8.89
N THR A 239 8.05 12.42 10.02
CA THR A 239 6.73 12.69 10.60
C THR A 239 6.93 13.26 12.01
N GLU A 240 5.97 14.03 12.52
CA GLU A 240 6.04 14.57 13.89
C GLU A 240 6.08 13.45 14.94
N SER A 241 5.33 12.38 14.67
CA SER A 241 5.27 11.19 15.50
C SER A 241 5.48 9.94 14.67
N VAL A 242 5.91 8.87 15.34
CA VAL A 242 6.11 7.57 14.73
C VAL A 242 4.79 7.02 14.19
N SER A 243 4.78 6.58 12.93
CA SER A 243 3.62 5.96 12.29
C SER A 243 3.13 4.74 13.10
N PRO A 244 1.85 4.70 13.51
CA PRO A 244 1.33 3.62 14.33
C PRO A 244 1.09 2.35 13.50
N MET A 245 0.83 1.25 14.22
CA MET A 245 0.52 -0.04 13.60
C MET A 245 -0.77 0.02 12.79
N GLY A 246 -0.72 -0.54 11.58
CA GLY A 246 -1.84 -0.62 10.64
C GLY A 246 -1.70 0.27 9.41
N VAL A 247 -0.85 1.31 9.46
CA VAL A 247 -0.71 2.29 8.35
C VAL A 247 0.03 1.72 7.15
N CYS A 248 0.89 0.71 7.36
CA CYS A 248 1.59 0.03 6.28
C CYS A 248 0.61 -0.46 5.21
N GLY A 249 0.99 -0.29 3.94
CA GLY A 249 0.17 -0.54 2.77
C GLY A 249 -0.72 0.64 2.36
N GLY A 250 -0.76 1.72 3.13
CA GLY A 250 -1.52 2.93 2.80
C GLY A 250 -0.84 3.84 1.78
N PRO A 251 -1.58 4.71 1.08
CA PRO A 251 -1.01 5.61 0.08
C PRO A 251 -0.28 6.79 0.73
N VAL A 252 0.80 7.21 0.06
CA VAL A 252 1.53 8.45 0.32
C VAL A 252 1.07 9.49 -0.69
N VAL A 253 0.62 10.64 -0.21
CA VAL A 253 -0.01 11.68 -1.03
C VAL A 253 0.74 13.00 -0.87
N ASN A 254 1.03 13.71 -1.97
CA ASN A 254 1.65 15.04 -1.93
C ASN A 254 0.61 16.17 -1.71
N ILE A 255 1.05 17.42 -1.77
CA ILE A 255 0.15 18.59 -1.62
C ILE A 255 -0.75 18.83 -2.83
N GLU A 256 -0.38 18.31 -4.00
CA GLU A 256 -1.16 18.32 -5.22
C GLU A 256 -2.29 17.28 -5.18
N ASN A 257 -2.39 16.53 -4.07
CA ASN A 257 -3.28 15.39 -3.92
C ASN A 257 -2.98 14.36 -5.02
N GLU A 258 -1.74 13.93 -5.19
CA GLU A 258 -1.33 12.84 -6.09
C GLU A 258 -0.76 11.69 -5.23
N VAL A 259 -1.06 10.44 -5.58
CA VAL A 259 -0.43 9.29 -4.91
C VAL A 259 0.97 9.09 -5.44
N ILE A 260 1.95 9.44 -4.62
CA ILE A 260 3.37 9.37 -4.94
C ILE A 260 4.00 8.04 -4.51
N GLY A 261 3.24 7.18 -3.81
CA GLY A 261 3.69 5.85 -3.43
C GLY A 261 2.83 5.16 -2.37
N MET A 262 3.37 4.11 -1.78
CA MET A 262 2.76 3.31 -0.71
C MET A 262 3.70 3.24 0.50
N VAL A 263 3.15 3.43 1.69
CA VAL A 263 3.86 3.23 2.96
C VAL A 263 4.31 1.77 3.09
N GLU A 264 5.62 1.54 3.09
CA GLU A 264 6.22 0.22 3.31
C GLU A 264 6.21 -0.11 4.80
N GLY A 265 6.67 0.84 5.62
CA GLY A 265 6.77 0.68 7.06
C GLY A 265 7.54 1.80 7.72
N LEU A 266 8.08 1.52 8.90
CA LEU A 266 8.81 2.46 9.74
C LEU A 266 10.19 1.89 10.06
N VAL A 267 11.21 2.76 10.04
CA VAL A 267 12.51 2.43 10.62
C VAL A 267 12.54 2.86 12.08
N GLN A 268 12.60 1.88 12.98
CA GLN A 268 12.81 2.12 14.40
C GLN A 268 13.99 1.29 14.90
N ILE A 269 15.07 1.99 15.21
CA ILE A 269 16.34 1.42 15.64
C ILE A 269 16.61 1.91 17.06
N ASP A 270 16.97 0.97 17.94
CA ASP A 270 17.42 1.27 19.30
C ASP A 270 18.63 2.22 19.24
N PRO A 271 18.54 3.43 19.82
CA PRO A 271 19.63 4.40 19.82
C PRO A 271 20.96 3.84 20.33
N THR A 272 20.92 2.93 21.31
CA THR A 272 22.14 2.32 21.86
C THR A 272 22.86 1.43 20.83
N LEU A 273 22.13 0.78 19.92
CA LEU A 273 22.70 0.01 18.83
C LEU A 273 23.32 0.92 17.77
N ILE A 274 22.71 2.08 17.52
CA ILE A 274 23.25 3.09 16.62
C ILE A 274 24.59 3.60 17.17
N ASP A 275 24.63 3.96 18.45
CA ASP A 275 25.83 4.52 19.08
C ASP A 275 26.98 3.53 19.15
N LYS A 276 26.67 2.25 19.38
CA LYS A 276 27.64 1.14 19.37
C LYS A 276 28.13 0.75 17.96
N THR A 277 27.57 1.30 16.89
CA THR A 277 27.98 0.97 15.51
C THR A 277 29.40 1.51 15.23
N PRO A 278 30.41 0.65 14.97
CA PRO A 278 31.80 1.09 14.87
C PRO A 278 32.10 1.95 13.64
N ASN A 279 31.41 1.68 12.52
CA ASN A 279 31.62 2.40 11.27
C ASN A 279 30.91 3.77 11.32
N PRO A 280 31.63 4.91 11.24
CA PRO A 280 31.02 6.24 11.36
C PRO A 280 29.96 6.54 10.29
N LYS A 281 30.21 6.15 9.03
CA LYS A 281 29.27 6.36 7.92
C LYS A 281 27.99 5.55 8.12
N LYS A 282 28.13 4.30 8.57
CA LYS A 282 26.96 3.46 8.88
C LYS A 282 26.17 4.03 10.06
N ARG A 283 26.86 4.50 11.10
CA ARG A 283 26.21 5.13 12.25
C ARG A 283 25.44 6.38 11.85
N GLU A 284 26.02 7.25 11.03
CA GLU A 284 25.36 8.43 10.48
C GLU A 284 24.12 8.07 9.66
N PHE A 285 24.23 7.09 8.76
CA PHE A 285 23.09 6.58 8.00
C PHE A 285 21.97 6.07 8.92
N LEU A 286 22.30 5.23 9.91
CA LEU A 286 21.30 4.70 10.86
C LEU A 286 20.62 5.83 11.63
N ARG A 287 21.38 6.85 12.10
CA ARG A 287 20.82 8.05 12.73
C ARG A 287 19.86 8.78 11.78
N LYS A 288 20.26 8.98 10.53
CA LYS A 288 19.45 9.67 9.51
C LYS A 288 18.15 8.93 9.20
N THR A 289 18.20 7.59 9.13
CA THR A 289 17.02 6.75 8.84
C THR A 289 16.09 6.56 10.04
N ASN A 290 16.58 6.67 11.27
CA ASN A 290 15.80 6.31 12.45
C ASN A 290 14.55 7.19 12.59
N ASN A 291 13.44 6.58 13.01
CA ASN A 291 12.12 7.20 13.15
C ASN A 291 11.53 7.78 11.85
N ASN A 292 12.05 7.41 10.68
CA ASN A 292 11.42 7.78 9.42
C ASN A 292 10.43 6.69 8.97
N THR A 293 9.37 7.14 8.32
CA THR A 293 8.52 6.27 7.52
C THR A 293 9.18 6.02 6.16
N VAL A 294 9.11 4.79 5.67
CA VAL A 294 9.63 4.39 4.35
C VAL A 294 8.46 4.16 3.41
N PHE A 295 8.60 4.59 2.15
CA PHE A 295 7.61 4.30 1.12
C PHE A 295 8.22 3.81 -0.18
N ILE A 296 7.43 3.01 -0.89
CA ILE A 296 7.70 2.50 -2.24
C ILE A 296 7.06 3.48 -3.23
N PRO A 297 7.81 4.07 -4.18
CA PRO A 297 7.29 5.12 -5.06
C PRO A 297 6.28 4.60 -6.08
N SER A 298 5.33 5.45 -6.50
CA SER A 298 4.25 5.10 -7.42
C SER A 298 4.76 4.55 -8.76
N GLN A 299 5.91 5.02 -9.24
CA GLN A 299 6.60 4.50 -10.43
C GLN A 299 6.89 2.99 -10.30
N VAL A 300 7.37 2.56 -9.13
CA VAL A 300 7.67 1.13 -8.87
C VAL A 300 6.37 0.32 -8.80
N LEU A 301 5.34 0.86 -8.14
CA LEU A 301 4.00 0.23 -8.11
C LEU A 301 3.44 0.03 -9.52
N ASN A 302 3.50 1.07 -10.35
CA ASN A 302 3.05 1.05 -11.74
C ASN A 302 3.81 0.04 -12.59
N ASN A 303 5.13 0.01 -12.48
CA ASN A 303 5.97 -0.93 -13.22
C ASN A 303 5.64 -2.37 -12.83
N PHE A 304 5.41 -2.64 -11.54
CA PHE A 304 5.05 -3.96 -11.05
C PHE A 304 3.65 -4.39 -11.52
N ILE A 305 2.66 -3.51 -11.49
CA ILE A 305 1.33 -3.83 -12.04
C ILE A 305 1.41 -4.08 -13.55
N SER A 306 2.18 -3.28 -14.27
CA SER A 306 2.37 -3.43 -15.71
C SER A 306 3.03 -4.78 -16.07
N SER A 307 3.95 -5.28 -15.23
CA SER A 307 4.56 -6.60 -15.47
C SER A 307 3.59 -7.75 -15.22
N ILE A 308 2.69 -7.61 -14.24
CA ILE A 308 1.57 -8.55 -13.99
C ILE A 308 0.66 -8.62 -15.22
N ASP A 309 0.23 -7.48 -15.74
CA ASP A 309 -0.64 -7.41 -16.93
C ASP A 309 0.00 -8.01 -18.18
N SER A 310 1.31 -7.80 -18.32
CA SER A 310 2.06 -8.29 -19.48
C SER A 310 2.33 -9.79 -19.43
N ASN A 311 1.94 -10.49 -18.35
CA ASN A 311 2.33 -11.87 -18.05
C ASN A 311 3.85 -12.11 -18.19
N ILE A 312 4.66 -11.07 -17.99
CA ILE A 312 6.12 -11.21 -17.88
C ILE A 312 6.34 -11.69 -16.46
N GLY A 313 6.08 -12.99 -16.25
CA GLY A 313 6.09 -13.60 -14.94
C GLY A 313 7.47 -13.44 -14.29
N PHE A 314 7.49 -12.80 -13.12
CA PHE A 314 8.46 -13.19 -12.10
C PHE A 314 7.99 -14.57 -11.63
N SER A 315 8.56 -15.63 -12.22
CA SER A 315 8.41 -16.96 -11.66
C SER A 315 8.92 -16.91 -10.22
N PRO A 316 8.17 -17.43 -9.23
CA PRO A 316 8.53 -17.33 -7.82
C PRO A 316 9.91 -17.88 -7.49
#